data_AF-A0A2G4TA16-F1
#
_entry.id   AF-A0A2G4TA16-F1
#
_cell.length_a   1.000
_cell.length_b   1.000
_cell.length_c   1.000
_cell.angle_alpha   90.00
_cell.angle_beta   90.00
_cell.angle_gamma   90.00
#
_symmetry.space_group_name_H-M   'P 1'
#
loop_
_entity.id
_entity.type
_entity.pdbx_description
1 polymer ?
#
loop_
_entity_poly.entity_id
_entity_poly.type
_entity_poly.pdbx_seq_one_letter_code
_entity_poly.pdbx_strand_id
1 'polypeptide(L)'
;MTNISTDYQDIQIRTLTKWINVQLKEDLVESIGRDLRDGVMLLRLLSIVSNKPVLKPERGRMKIHAISNVSRALNFLKQEFEDDENLPVIASEDIVNGDIKSTLAILFFIMLKYQFSDILGETKADWQKQKSDYFIGYGSN
;
A
#
# COMPACT_ATOMS: atom_id res chain seq x y z
N MET A 1 24.36 16.52 18.89
CA MET A 1 23.92 15.11 18.84
C MET A 1 22.89 15.02 17.73
N THR A 2 23.22 14.42 16.60
CA THR A 2 22.25 14.14 15.53
C THR A 2 21.21 13.16 16.07
N ASN A 3 19.94 13.55 15.98
CA ASN A 3 18.84 12.74 16.50
C ASN A 3 18.61 11.59 15.51
N ILE A 4 19.18 10.43 15.82
CA ILE A 4 19.10 9.20 15.02
C ILE A 4 17.66 8.88 14.60
N SER A 5 16.66 9.21 15.43
CA SER A 5 15.24 9.03 15.10
C SER A 5 14.79 9.87 13.90
N THR A 6 15.33 11.07 13.72
CA THR A 6 15.03 11.96 12.59
C THR A 6 15.65 11.41 11.32
N ASP A 7 16.88 10.90 11.38
CA ASP A 7 17.56 10.31 10.22
C ASP A 7 16.83 9.05 9.72
N TYR A 8 16.36 8.18 10.63
CA TYR A 8 15.55 7.02 10.26
C TYR A 8 14.21 7.40 9.64
N GLN A 9 13.52 8.40 10.20
CA GLN A 9 12.26 8.88 9.66
C GLN A 9 12.46 9.46 8.24
N ASP A 10 13.52 10.23 8.02
CA ASP A 10 13.83 10.78 6.69
C ASP A 10 14.13 9.68 5.67
N ILE A 11 14.86 8.64 6.08
CA ILE A 11 15.09 7.47 5.22
C ILE A 11 13.75 6.78 4.91
N GLN A 12 12.89 6.57 5.90
CA GLN A 12 11.57 5.95 5.72
C GLN A 12 10.69 6.76 4.76
N ILE A 13 10.63 8.08 4.94
CA ILE A 13 9.89 8.99 4.05
C ILE A 13 10.42 8.87 2.63
N ARG A 14 11.74 8.95 2.43
CA ARG A 14 12.34 8.86 1.09
C ARG A 14 12.05 7.51 0.42
N THR A 15 12.19 6.42 1.16
CA THR A 15 11.94 5.06 0.65
C THR A 15 10.48 4.89 0.26
N LEU A 16 9.54 5.24 1.14
CA LEU A 16 8.11 5.11 0.87
C LEU A 16 7.63 6.05 -0.24
N THR A 17 8.20 7.26 -0.33
CA THR A 17 7.89 8.22 -1.41
C THR A 17 8.33 7.66 -2.76
N LYS A 18 9.53 7.09 -2.85
CA LYS A 18 9.98 6.43 -4.09
C LYS A 18 9.09 5.25 -4.44
N TRP A 19 8.79 4.40 -3.46
CA TRP A 19 7.96 3.23 -3.68
C TRP A 19 6.56 3.59 -4.18
N ILE A 20 5.86 4.52 -3.53
CA ILE A 20 4.50 4.89 -3.94
C ILE A 20 4.48 5.51 -5.35
N ASN A 21 5.50 6.31 -5.71
CA ASN A 21 5.62 6.90 -7.04
C ASN A 21 5.84 5.86 -8.14
N VAL A 22 6.55 4.76 -7.84
CA VAL A 22 6.68 3.62 -8.78
C VAL A 22 5.32 2.98 -9.03
N GLN A 23 4.47 2.86 -8.00
CA GLN A 23 3.15 2.25 -8.15
C GLN A 23 2.17 3.15 -8.89
N LEU A 24 2.10 4.43 -8.53
CA LEU A 24 1.10 5.36 -9.05
C LEU A 24 1.37 5.82 -10.49
N LYS A 25 2.64 5.77 -10.93
CA LYS A 25 3.17 6.14 -12.26
C LYS A 25 2.91 7.58 -12.69
N GLU A 26 1.65 8.00 -12.74
CA GLU A 26 1.22 9.31 -13.24
C GLU A 26 0.96 10.33 -12.13
N ASP A 27 0.51 9.90 -10.95
CA ASP A 27 0.33 10.79 -9.80
C ASP A 27 1.60 10.79 -8.95
N LEU A 28 2.28 11.94 -8.88
CA LEU A 28 3.50 12.11 -8.10
C LEU A 28 3.18 12.58 -6.68
N VAL A 29 3.64 11.81 -5.70
CA VAL A 29 3.75 12.23 -4.30
C VAL A 29 5.07 12.96 -4.10
N GLU A 30 5.00 14.22 -3.69
CA GLU A 30 6.15 15.00 -3.26
C GLU A 30 6.26 15.03 -1.73
N SER A 31 5.13 15.09 -1.05
CA SER A 31 5.03 15.13 0.40
C SER A 31 3.93 14.18 0.89
N ILE A 32 4.35 13.04 1.44
CA ILE A 32 3.47 12.00 2.00
C ILE A 32 2.40 12.60 2.92
N GLY A 33 2.78 13.47 3.86
CA GLY A 33 1.86 14.04 4.84
C GLY A 33 0.88 15.06 4.28
N ARG A 34 1.07 15.54 3.05
CA ARG A 34 0.20 16.52 2.39
C ARG A 34 -0.64 15.89 1.28
N ASP A 35 0.01 15.14 0.41
CA ASP A 35 -0.57 14.70 -0.86
C ASP A 35 -1.50 13.49 -0.68
N LEU A 36 -1.42 12.77 0.45
CA LEU A 36 -2.28 11.63 0.76
C LEU A 36 -3.51 11.98 1.63
N ARG A 37 -3.63 13.24 2.06
CA ARG A 37 -4.63 13.67 3.05
C ARG A 37 -6.07 13.56 2.57
N ASP A 38 -6.30 13.64 1.27
CA ASP A 38 -7.64 13.53 0.68
C ASP A 38 -8.10 12.09 0.43
N GLY A 39 -7.19 11.12 0.68
CA GLY A 39 -7.42 9.69 0.51
C GLY A 39 -7.51 9.21 -0.95
N VAL A 40 -7.46 10.08 -1.95
CA VAL A 40 -7.63 9.70 -3.37
C VAL A 40 -6.49 8.83 -3.84
N MET A 41 -5.26 9.27 -3.60
CA MET A 41 -4.06 8.53 -3.98
C MET A 41 -3.90 7.24 -3.16
N LEU A 42 -4.38 7.19 -1.91
CA LEU A 42 -4.41 5.96 -1.11
C LEU A 42 -5.35 4.91 -1.71
N LEU A 43 -6.56 5.30 -2.12
CA LEU A 43 -7.50 4.40 -2.79
C LEU A 43 -6.98 3.91 -4.14
N ARG A 44 -6.34 4.81 -4.92
CA ARG A 44 -5.70 4.44 -6.20
C ARG A 44 -4.56 3.46 -5.98
N LEU A 45 -3.69 3.73 -5.01
CA LEU A 45 -2.59 2.84 -4.63
C LEU A 45 -3.11 1.44 -4.32
N LEU A 46 -4.09 1.33 -3.41
CA LEU A 46 -4.69 0.05 -3.03
C LEU A 46 -5.28 -0.69 -4.23
N SER A 47 -5.95 0.02 -5.14
CA SER A 47 -6.49 -0.58 -6.37
C SER A 47 -5.39 -1.19 -7.24
N ILE A 48 -4.23 -0.52 -7.34
CA ILE A 48 -3.10 -0.98 -8.15
C ILE A 48 -2.42 -2.18 -7.49
N VAL A 49 -2.01 -2.05 -6.22
CA VAL A 49 -1.18 -3.07 -5.56
C VAL A 49 -1.94 -4.34 -5.18
N SER A 50 -3.26 -4.25 -4.98
CA SER A 50 -4.09 -5.44 -4.70
C SER A 50 -4.56 -6.16 -5.96
N ASN A 51 -4.39 -5.56 -7.14
CA ASN A 51 -4.96 -6.02 -8.40
C ASN A 51 -6.48 -6.30 -8.32
N LYS A 52 -7.19 -5.54 -7.48
CA LYS A 52 -8.65 -5.62 -7.26
C LYS A 52 -9.40 -4.51 -7.99
N PRO A 53 -10.75 -4.60 -8.10
CA PRO A 53 -11.54 -3.55 -8.72
C PRO A 53 -11.26 -2.16 -8.13
N VAL A 54 -11.24 -1.16 -9.01
CA VAL A 54 -10.90 0.22 -8.66
C VAL A 54 -11.80 0.76 -7.55
N LEU A 55 -11.17 1.16 -6.45
CA LEU A 55 -11.81 1.88 -5.36
C LEU A 55 -12.09 3.32 -5.79
N LYS A 56 -13.30 3.57 -6.29
CA LYS A 56 -13.69 4.89 -6.80
C LYS A 56 -13.72 5.93 -5.67
N PRO A 57 -12.91 6.99 -5.70
CA PRO A 57 -12.94 8.04 -4.68
C PRO A 57 -14.25 8.82 -4.71
N GLU A 58 -14.70 9.25 -3.55
CA GLU A 58 -15.71 10.29 -3.41
C GLU A 58 -15.13 11.62 -3.92
N ARG A 59 -15.94 12.35 -4.69
CA ARG A 59 -15.55 13.61 -5.31
C ARG A 59 -15.96 14.78 -4.41
N GLY A 60 -15.05 15.72 -4.23
CA GLY A 60 -15.31 16.97 -3.52
C GLY A 60 -14.06 17.47 -2.80
N ARG A 61 -14.14 18.69 -2.24
CA ARG A 61 -12.99 19.35 -1.59
C ARG A 61 -13.18 19.59 -0.09
N MET A 62 -14.35 19.26 0.45
CA MET A 62 -14.63 19.34 1.88
C MET A 62 -13.95 18.21 2.65
N LYS A 63 -13.62 18.49 3.93
CA LYS A 63 -13.00 17.53 4.86
C LYS A 63 -13.78 16.22 4.97
N ILE A 64 -15.11 16.26 4.87
CA ILE A 64 -15.95 15.05 4.95
C ILE A 64 -15.64 14.05 3.81
N HIS A 65 -15.35 14.53 2.60
CA HIS A 65 -15.01 13.65 1.47
C HIS A 65 -13.63 13.03 1.67
N ALA A 66 -12.68 13.79 2.20
CA ALA A 66 -11.36 13.28 2.57
C ALA A 66 -11.47 12.19 3.65
N ILE A 67 -12.26 12.42 4.71
CA ILE A 67 -12.52 11.42 5.75
C ILE A 67 -13.17 10.17 5.15
N SER A 68 -14.17 10.33 4.28
CA SER A 68 -14.83 9.22 3.60
C SER A 68 -13.84 8.39 2.75
N ASN A 69 -13.01 9.05 1.96
CA ASN A 69 -12.00 8.38 1.13
C ASN A 69 -10.97 7.62 1.96
N VAL A 70 -10.41 8.26 3.00
CA VAL A 70 -9.44 7.62 3.90
C VAL A 70 -10.09 6.47 4.66
N SER A 71 -11.30 6.66 5.20
CA SER A 71 -12.05 5.62 5.91
C SER A 71 -12.27 4.39 5.04
N ARG A 72 -12.62 4.58 3.76
CA ARG A 72 -12.76 3.48 2.81
C ARG A 72 -11.44 2.76 2.55
N ALA A 73 -10.33 3.48 2.45
CA ALA A 73 -9.00 2.86 2.30
C ALA A 73 -8.62 2.01 3.54
N LEU A 74 -8.84 2.55 4.74
CA LEU A 74 -8.58 1.84 6.00
C LEU A 74 -9.49 0.63 6.18
N ASN A 75 -10.78 0.75 5.85
CA ASN A 75 -11.74 -0.36 5.91
C ASN A 75 -11.39 -1.46 4.91
N PHE A 76 -10.92 -1.11 3.71
CA PHE A 76 -10.42 -2.09 2.75
C PHE A 76 -9.27 -2.91 3.37
N LEU A 77 -8.26 -2.24 3.95
CA LEU A 77 -7.15 -2.94 4.61
C LEU A 77 -7.62 -3.81 5.77
N LYS A 78 -8.56 -3.32 6.58
CA LYS A 78 -9.14 -4.08 7.67
C LYS A 78 -9.83 -5.35 7.20
N GLN A 79 -10.58 -5.29 6.11
CA GLN A 79 -11.28 -6.47 5.56
C GLN A 79 -10.29 -7.48 4.96
N GLU A 80 -9.23 -7.02 4.32
CA GLU A 80 -8.24 -7.89 3.68
C GLU A 80 -7.29 -8.57 4.67
N PHE A 81 -7.04 -7.94 5.81
CA PHE A 81 -6.02 -8.35 6.77
C PHE A 81 -6.56 -8.36 8.20
N GLU A 82 -7.82 -8.77 8.39
CA GLU A 82 -8.47 -8.75 9.71
C GLU A 82 -7.77 -9.62 10.76
N ASP A 83 -7.14 -10.71 10.32
CA ASP A 83 -6.37 -11.64 11.16
C ASP A 83 -4.90 -11.20 11.37
N ASP A 84 -4.47 -10.07 10.79
CA ASP A 84 -3.09 -9.61 10.89
C ASP A 84 -2.86 -8.72 12.11
N GLU A 85 -2.14 -9.23 13.11
CA GLU A 85 -1.81 -8.49 14.34
C GLU A 85 -1.00 -7.20 14.10
N ASN A 86 -0.34 -7.06 12.93
CA ASN A 86 0.44 -5.88 12.59
C ASN A 86 -0.35 -4.80 11.85
N LEU A 87 -1.66 -5.00 11.61
CA LEU A 87 -2.51 -4.00 10.98
C LEU A 87 -2.55 -2.72 11.85
N PRO A 88 -2.11 -1.56 11.33
CA PRO A 88 -2.11 -0.34 12.12
C PRO A 88 -3.53 0.13 12.49
N VAL A 89 -3.75 0.41 13.78
CA VAL A 89 -5.00 0.98 14.29
C VAL A 89 -4.93 2.51 14.21
N ILE A 90 -5.51 3.08 13.15
CA ILE A 90 -5.41 4.52 12.81
C ILE A 90 -6.80 5.09 12.52
N ALA A 91 -7.07 6.32 12.99
CA ALA A 91 -8.29 7.03 12.65
C ALA A 91 -8.15 7.73 11.29
N SER A 92 -9.27 7.91 10.59
CA SER A 92 -9.24 8.58 9.27
C SER A 92 -8.78 10.04 9.41
N GLU A 93 -9.14 10.68 10.51
CA GLU A 93 -8.77 12.03 10.87
C GLU A 93 -7.26 12.21 10.99
N ASP A 94 -6.51 11.21 11.45
CA ASP A 94 -5.05 11.30 11.61
C ASP A 94 -4.39 11.56 10.25
N ILE A 95 -4.77 10.78 9.24
CA ILE A 95 -4.27 10.96 7.86
C ILE A 95 -4.81 12.25 7.25
N VAL A 96 -6.10 12.56 7.41
CA VAL A 96 -6.70 13.79 6.86
C VAL A 96 -6.08 15.06 7.46
N ASN A 97 -5.65 15.01 8.73
CA ASN A 97 -4.95 16.11 9.39
C ASN A 97 -3.46 16.18 9.01
N GLY A 98 -2.93 15.18 8.30
CA GLY A 98 -1.54 15.12 7.85
C GLY A 98 -0.58 14.57 8.89
N ASP A 99 -1.05 13.72 9.81
CA ASP A 99 -0.15 13.04 10.75
C ASP A 99 0.80 12.11 9.99
N ILE A 100 2.07 12.50 9.97
CA ILE A 100 3.08 11.82 9.17
C ILE A 100 3.33 10.40 9.69
N LYS A 101 3.25 10.17 11.00
CA LYS A 101 3.50 8.85 11.60
C LYS A 101 2.43 7.85 11.18
N SER A 102 1.17 8.23 11.28
CA SER A 102 0.03 7.41 10.87
C SER A 102 0.08 7.13 9.36
N THR A 103 0.38 8.16 8.57
CA THR A 103 0.47 8.01 7.11
C THR A 103 1.60 7.06 6.70
N LEU A 104 2.78 7.17 7.32
CA LEU A 104 3.91 6.27 7.07
C LEU A 104 3.61 4.84 7.54
N ALA A 105 2.93 4.66 8.67
CA ALA A 105 2.57 3.34 9.18
C ALA A 105 1.66 2.57 8.20
N ILE A 106 0.63 3.23 7.65
CA ILE A 106 -0.24 2.61 6.65
C ILE A 106 0.52 2.33 5.35
N LEU A 107 1.29 3.28 4.83
CA LEU A 107 2.05 3.05 3.59
C LEU A 107 3.05 1.90 3.73
N PHE A 108 3.74 1.84 4.87
CA PHE A 108 4.68 0.77 5.16
C PHE A 108 3.96 -0.58 5.23
N PHE A 109 2.81 -0.66 5.92
CA PHE A 109 2.01 -1.87 5.97
C PHE A 109 1.55 -2.32 4.57
N ILE A 110 1.03 -1.40 3.74
CA ILE A 110 0.62 -1.70 2.36
C ILE A 110 1.81 -2.24 1.56
N MET A 111 2.95 -1.56 1.60
CA MET A 111 4.16 -1.99 0.92
C MET A 111 4.57 -3.41 1.35
N LEU A 112 4.62 -3.67 2.66
CA LEU A 112 4.97 -4.98 3.19
C LEU A 112 4.01 -6.07 2.73
N LYS A 113 2.69 -5.82 2.73
CA LYS A 113 1.72 -6.86 2.39
C LYS A 113 1.70 -7.16 0.90
N TYR A 114 1.80 -6.14 0.04
CA TYR A 114 1.62 -6.36 -1.39
C TYR A 114 2.92 -6.59 -2.15
N GLN A 115 4.03 -5.91 -1.79
CA GLN A 115 5.29 -6.09 -2.50
C GLN A 115 5.92 -7.48 -2.28
N PHE A 116 5.77 -8.04 -1.07
CA PHE A 116 6.30 -9.38 -0.78
C PHE A 116 5.37 -10.50 -1.25
N SER A 117 4.06 -10.25 -1.27
CA SER A 117 3.09 -11.23 -1.80
C SER A 117 3.29 -11.46 -3.29
N ASP A 118 3.59 -10.42 -4.07
CA ASP A 118 3.87 -10.56 -5.49
C ASP A 118 5.12 -11.41 -5.74
N ILE A 119 6.23 -11.15 -5.03
CA ILE A 119 7.49 -11.91 -5.17
C ILE A 119 7.27 -13.39 -4.83
N LEU A 120 6.56 -13.68 -3.73
CA LEU A 120 6.27 -15.06 -3.33
C LEU A 120 5.29 -15.75 -4.29
N GLY A 121 4.33 -15.00 -4.83
CA GLY A 121 3.36 -15.47 -5.81
C GLY A 121 4.01 -15.84 -7.14
N GLU A 122 4.84 -14.96 -7.70
CA GLU A 122 5.63 -15.20 -8.92
C GLU A 122 6.54 -16.40 -8.75
N THR A 123 7.29 -16.46 -7.64
CA THR A 123 8.16 -17.60 -7.33
C THR A 123 7.36 -18.90 -7.31
N LYS A 124 6.23 -18.94 -6.60
CA LYS A 124 5.37 -20.13 -6.50
C LYS A 124 4.78 -20.54 -7.85
N ALA A 125 4.39 -19.59 -8.69
CA ALA A 125 3.88 -19.86 -10.04
C ALA A 125 4.98 -20.45 -10.94
N ASP A 126 6.20 -19.92 -10.88
CA ASP A 126 7.35 -20.43 -11.62
C ASP A 126 7.70 -21.87 -11.18
N TRP A 127 7.71 -22.14 -9.87
CA TRP A 127 7.90 -23.50 -9.34
C TRP A 127 6.81 -24.48 -9.82
N GLN A 128 5.55 -24.04 -9.86
CA GLN A 128 4.45 -24.88 -10.34
C GLN A 128 4.54 -25.15 -11.84
N LYS A 129 4.94 -24.14 -12.63
CA LYS A 129 5.16 -24.29 -14.07
C LYS A 129 6.30 -25.26 -14.35
N GLN A 130 7.47 -25.09 -13.71
CA GLN A 130 8.61 -25.99 -13.86
C GLN A 130 8.27 -27.43 -13.46
N LYS A 131 7.49 -27.60 -12.39
CA LYS A 131 6.99 -28.91 -11.96
C LYS A 131 6.08 -29.55 -13.02
N SER A 132 5.13 -28.79 -13.57
CA SER A 132 4.24 -29.27 -14.64
C SER A 132 5.02 -29.69 -15.89
N ASP A 133 5.98 -28.89 -16.33
CA ASP A 133 6.81 -29.16 -17.50
C ASP A 133 7.66 -30.44 -17.31
N TYR A 134 8.16 -30.66 -16.09
CA TYR A 134 8.87 -31.90 -15.73
C TYR A 134 7.98 -33.13 -15.83
N PHE A 135 6.73 -33.07 -15.37
CA PHE A 135 5.82 -34.23 -15.44
C PHE A 135 5.31 -34.52 -16.86
N ILE A 136 5.16 -33.51 -17.72
CA ILE A 136 4.77 -33.72 -19.13
C ILE A 136 5.93 -34.32 -19.95
N GLY A 137 7.19 -33.96 -19.65
CA GLY A 137 8.36 -34.46 -20.37
C GLY A 137 8.71 -35.94 -20.13
N TYR A 138 8.23 -36.55 -19.04
CA TYR A 138 8.52 -37.95 -18.69
C TYR A 138 7.30 -38.89 -18.71
N GLY A 139 6.09 -38.38 -18.96
CA GLY A 139 4.84 -39.17 -18.97
C GLY A 139 4.45 -39.79 -20.31
N SER A 140 5.29 -39.66 -21.34
CA SER A 140 5.04 -40.22 -22.68
C SER A 140 6.14 -41.21 -23.06
N ASN A 141 6.13 -42.40 -22.45
CA ASN A 141 6.78 -43.62 -22.95
C ASN A 141 6.11 -44.85 -22.35
#